data_AF-A0A831XTI9-F1
#
_entry.id   AF-A0A831XTI9-F1
#
_cell.length_a   1.000
_cell.length_b   1.000
_cell.length_c   1.000
_cell.angle_alpha   90.00
_cell.angle_beta   90.00
_cell.angle_gamma   90.00
#
_symmetry.space_group_name_H-M   'P 1'
#
loop_
_entity.id
_entity.type
_entity.pdbx_description
1 polymer ?
#
loop_
_entity_poly.entity_id
_entity_poly.type
_entity_poly.pdbx_seq_one_letter_code
_entity_poly.pdbx_strand_id
1 'polypeptide(L)' 'MNAPASGWPLEPAALTWNDDETPRSEAFGDVCFASAGGFGENEHVFLDGNDLHARFAAGAGTR' A
#
# COMPACT_ATOMS: atom_id res chain seq x y z
N MET A 1 -2.43 17.77 -19.13
CA MET A 1 -3.05 18.98 -18.56
C MET A 1 -2.72 18.95 -17.08
N ASN A 2 -1.77 19.77 -16.62
CA ASN A 2 -1.38 19.81 -15.21
C ASN A 2 -2.44 20.61 -14.43
N ALA A 3 -3.00 20.01 -13.38
CA ALA A 3 -3.93 20.67 -12.48
C ALA A 3 -3.23 21.88 -11.80
N PRO A 4 -3.95 22.97 -11.49
CA PRO A 4 -3.37 24.06 -10.72
C PRO A 4 -2.99 23.54 -9.33
N ALA A 5 -1.83 23.94 -8.83
CA ALA A 5 -1.39 23.64 -7.46
C ALA A 5 -2.45 24.17 -6.49
N SER A 6 -3.31 23.29 -6.00
CA SER A 6 -4.06 23.52 -4.78
C SER A 6 -3.02 23.91 -3.74
N GLY A 7 -3.19 24.98 -2.96
CA GLY A 7 -2.20 25.43 -1.96
C GLY A 7 -1.86 24.43 -0.85
N TRP A 8 -2.18 23.15 -1.04
CA TRP A 8 -1.69 22.00 -0.30
C TRP A 8 -0.20 21.76 -0.57
N PRO A 9 0.58 21.43 0.48
CA PRO A 9 2.01 21.15 0.35
C PRO A 9 2.32 19.78 -0.27
N LEU A 10 1.30 19.02 -0.68
CA LEU A 10 1.44 17.67 -1.23
C LEU A 10 0.65 17.56 -2.53
N GLU A 11 1.27 16.90 -3.50
CA GLU A 11 0.64 16.56 -4.77
C GLU A 11 -0.04 15.18 -4.67
N PRO A 12 -1.30 15.03 -5.12
CA PRO A 12 -1.96 13.73 -5.19
C PRO A 12 -1.21 12.75 -6.10
N ALA A 13 -1.29 11.46 -5.77
CA ALA A 13 -0.72 10.41 -6.62
C ALA A 13 -1.43 10.34 -7.97
N ALA A 14 -0.67 10.42 -9.07
CA ALA A 14 -1.17 10.13 -10.41
C ALA A 14 -1.18 8.61 -10.62
N LEU A 15 -2.39 8.05 -10.83
CA LEU A 15 -2.63 6.62 -10.98
C LEU A 15 -3.19 6.29 -12.36
N THR A 16 -2.66 5.20 -12.92
CA THR A 16 -3.25 4.49 -14.06
C THR A 16 -3.74 3.12 -13.59
N TRP A 17 -4.68 2.55 -14.34
CA TRP A 17 -5.21 1.21 -14.06
C TRP A 17 -4.78 0.30 -15.19
N ASN A 18 -4.15 -0.82 -14.84
CA ASN A 18 -3.81 -1.86 -15.79
C ASN A 18 -5.08 -2.61 -16.25
N ASP A 19 -4.96 -3.44 -17.29
CA ASP A 19 -6.07 -4.25 -17.83
C ASP A 19 -6.66 -5.22 -16.78
N ASP A 20 -5.89 -5.57 -15.74
CA ASP A 20 -6.31 -6.42 -14.61
C ASP A 20 -6.87 -5.61 -13.42
N GLU A 21 -7.20 -4.34 -13.63
CA GLU A 21 -7.68 -3.40 -12.60
C GLU A 21 -6.68 -3.17 -11.46
N THR A 22 -5.38 -3.41 -11.69
CA THR A 22 -4.34 -3.10 -10.70
C THR A 22 -3.89 -1.64 -10.82
N PRO A 23 -3.85 -0.88 -9.71
CA PRO A 23 -3.38 0.50 -9.73
C PRO A 23 -1.86 0.56 -9.92
N ARG A 24 -1.44 1.37 -10.88
CA ARG A 24 -0.04 1.66 -11.21
C ARG A 24 0.27 3.14 -10.94
N SER A 25 1.36 3.40 -10.24
CA SER A 25 1.88 4.75 -10.04
C SER A 25 2.56 5.25 -11.31
N GLU A 26 2.11 6.39 -11.84
CA GLU A 26 2.81 7.02 -12.96
C GLU A 26 4.18 7.57 -12.55
N ALA A 27 4.29 8.08 -11.33
CA ALA A 27 5.51 8.71 -10.82
C ALA A 27 6.66 7.71 -10.60
N PHE A 28 6.35 6.51 -10.14
CA PHE A 28 7.34 5.46 -9.84
C PHE A 28 7.40 4.37 -10.91
N GLY A 29 6.41 4.34 -11.80
CA GLY A 29 6.35 3.43 -12.92
C GLY A 29 6.00 1.98 -12.58
N ASP A 30 5.53 1.72 -11.35
CA ASP A 30 5.30 0.39 -10.79
C ASP A 30 3.89 0.23 -10.21
N VAL A 31 3.46 -1.01 -10.00
CA VAL A 31 2.19 -1.36 -9.37
C VAL A 31 2.26 -1.19 -7.85
N CYS A 32 1.15 -0.81 -7.22
CA CYS A 32 1.12 -0.63 -5.76
C CYS A 32 1.10 -1.96 -4.99
N PHE A 33 0.56 -3.01 -5.58
CA PHE A 33 0.48 -4.35 -5.02
C PHE A 33 0.36 -5.39 -6.15
N ALA A 34 0.69 -6.64 -5.84
CA ALA A 34 0.52 -7.75 -6.78
C ALA A 34 -0.97 -7.98 -7.11
N SER A 35 -1.28 -8.10 -8.40
CA SER A 35 -2.66 -8.22 -8.89
C SER A 35 -3.35 -9.52 -8.47
N ALA A 36 -2.59 -10.60 -8.33
CA ALA A 36 -3.05 -11.87 -7.79
C ALA A 36 -2.28 -12.19 -6.50
N GLY A 37 -2.99 -12.58 -5.44
CA GLY A 37 -2.39 -13.03 -4.19
C GLY A 37 -1.79 -11.94 -3.31
N GLY A 38 -1.85 -10.66 -3.70
CA GLY A 38 -1.27 -9.54 -2.94
C GLY A 38 -1.77 -9.44 -1.49
N PHE A 39 -2.99 -9.88 -1.19
CA PHE A 39 -3.48 -9.95 0.18
C PHE A 39 -2.66 -10.93 1.04
N GLY A 40 -2.46 -12.16 0.56
CA GLY A 40 -1.70 -13.18 1.29
C GLY A 40 -0.21 -12.86 1.38
N GLU A 41 0.35 -12.22 0.34
CA GLU A 41 1.72 -11.69 0.39
C GLU A 41 1.87 -10.63 1.48
N ASN A 42 0.94 -9.68 1.57
CA ASN A 42 0.97 -8.65 2.61
C ASN A 42 0.83 -9.24 4.02
N GLU A 43 -0.09 -10.19 4.21
CA GLU A 43 -0.25 -10.91 5.48
C GLU A 43 1.06 -11.61 5.88
N HIS A 44 1.66 -12.36 4.95
CA HIS A 44 2.89 -13.10 5.21
C HIS A 44 4.08 -12.19 5.53
N VAL A 45 4.33 -11.16 4.69
CA VAL A 45 5.53 -10.33 4.80
C VAL A 45 5.42 -9.35 5.96
N PHE A 46 4.28 -8.66 6.09
CA PHE A 46 4.15 -7.56 7.03
C PHE A 46 3.60 -7.99 8.40
N LEU A 47 2.62 -8.90 8.43
CA LEU A 47 1.99 -9.32 9.69
C LEU A 47 2.74 -10.49 10.31
N ASP A 48 2.82 -11.62 9.61
CA ASP A 48 3.50 -12.82 10.09
C ASP A 48 5.00 -12.59 10.22
N GLY A 49 5.62 -11.90 9.25
CA GLY A 49 7.03 -11.54 9.29
C GLY A 49 7.44 -10.67 10.49
N ASN A 50 6.49 -9.99 11.14
CA ASN A 50 6.72 -9.20 12.36
C ASN A 50 6.13 -9.84 13.63
N ASP A 51 5.59 -11.07 13.52
CA ASP A 51 4.92 -11.81 14.57
C ASP A 51 3.80 -10.99 15.25
N LEU A 52 3.11 -10.14 14.48
CA LEU A 52 2.17 -9.17 15.03
C LEU A 52 0.98 -9.86 15.68
N HIS A 53 0.49 -10.96 15.09
CA HIS A 53 -0.60 -11.75 15.65
C HIS A 53 -0.27 -12.25 17.05
N ALA A 54 0.91 -12.84 17.27
CA ALA A 54 1.32 -13.33 18.58
C ALA A 54 1.59 -12.18 19.57
N ARG A 55 2.23 -11.10 19.13
CA ARG A 55 2.54 -9.93 19.98
C ARG A 55 1.28 -9.23 20.47
N PHE A 56 0.27 -9.09 19.62
CA PHE A 56 -1.02 -8.53 20.02
C PHE A 56 -1.77 -9.47 20.98
N ALA A 57 -1.77 -10.78 20.72
CA ALA A 57 -2.36 -11.76 21.63
C ALA A 57 -1.66 -11.80 23.01
N ALA A 58 -0.34 -11.60 23.05
CA ALA A 58 0.46 -11.54 24.27
C ALA A 58 0.29 -10.22 25.06
N GLY A 59 -0.52 -9.28 24.57
CA GLY A 59 -0.77 -8.02 25.27
C GLY A 59 0.43 -7.06 25.24
N ALA A 60 1.27 -7.09 24.19
CA ALA A 60 2.42 -6.19 24.03
C ALA A 60 2.08 -4.70 23.83
N GLY A 61 0.84 -4.30 24.14
CA GLY A 61 0.37 -2.92 24.31
C GLY A 61 -0.15 -2.63 25.72
N THR A 62 0.11 -3.48 26.71
CA THR A 62 -0.25 -3.20 28.12
C THR A 62 0.77 -2.20 28.68
N ARG A 63 0.51 -0.92 28.43
CA ARG A 63 1.12 0.21 29.14
C ARG A 63 0.04 1.16 29.60
#